data_AF-A0A3M1PR88-F1
#
_entry.id   AF-A0A3M1PR88-F1
#
_cell.length_a   1.000
_cell.length_b   1.000
_cell.length_c   1.000
_cell.angle_alpha   90.00
_cell.angle_beta   90.00
_cell.angle_gamma   90.00
#
_symmetry.space_group_name_H-M   'P 1'
#
loop_
_entity.id
_entity.type
_entity.pdbx_description
1 polymer ?
#
loop_
_entity_poly.entity_id
_entity_poly.type
_entity_poly.pdbx_seq_one_letter_code
_entity_poly.pdbx_strand_id
1 'polypeptide(L)'
;VLDNVAARSDNLFLRYTALVHDIAKPRTKQFVKGKGWTFHNHEEVGARMLPAIGRRLRLPVEMTKYAQKLTRLHLRPISLTEEEVTDSAYRRLLVQAGEHLEDLLTLCRADITSRNPRRVQRHLRNFDFVVRRLQEVEEKDRMRAFQSPVRGDEIMAVCGLTPGPLVGKLKKMIEEAILEGEIPNEHDAAYEYLLKIKDEVLRDTPPRR
;
A
#
# COMPACT_ATOMS: atom_id res chain seq x y z
N VAL A 1 5.75 -19.30 14.12
CA VAL A 1 5.42 -18.46 12.93
C VAL A 1 5.00 -19.32 11.76
N LEU A 2 5.84 -20.24 11.29
CA LEU A 2 5.51 -21.13 10.15
C LEU A 2 4.15 -21.82 10.30
N ASP A 3 3.87 -22.47 11.43
CA ASP A 3 2.59 -23.17 11.64
C ASP A 3 1.38 -22.21 11.54
N ASN A 4 1.52 -21.00 12.09
CA ASN A 4 0.49 -19.96 12.04
C ASN A 4 0.25 -19.41 10.62
N VAL A 5 1.30 -19.40 9.79
CA VAL A 5 1.20 -19.05 8.36
C VAL A 5 0.56 -20.20 7.60
N ALA A 6 1.00 -21.44 7.85
CA ALA A 6 0.47 -22.62 7.19
C ALA A 6 -1.04 -22.82 7.45
N ALA A 7 -1.52 -22.45 8.63
CA ALA A 7 -2.94 -22.47 8.97
C ALA A 7 -3.79 -21.40 8.23
N ARG A 8 -3.17 -20.43 7.56
CA ARG A 8 -3.87 -19.33 6.87
C ARG A 8 -3.60 -19.26 5.37
N SER A 9 -2.53 -19.91 4.90
CA SER A 9 -2.12 -19.85 3.50
C SER A 9 -1.39 -21.12 3.08
N ASP A 10 -1.71 -21.59 1.87
CA ASP A 10 -1.02 -22.67 1.17
C ASP A 10 0.12 -22.17 0.26
N ASN A 11 0.36 -20.85 0.23
CA ASN A 11 1.44 -20.27 -0.56
C ASN A 11 2.81 -20.75 -0.05
N LEU A 12 3.46 -21.60 -0.84
CA LEU A 12 4.78 -22.15 -0.55
C LEU A 12 5.85 -21.05 -0.34
N PHE A 13 5.78 -19.97 -1.11
CA PHE A 13 6.76 -18.88 -1.00
C PHE A 13 6.58 -18.14 0.33
N LEU A 14 5.33 -17.94 0.77
CA LEU A 14 5.04 -17.35 2.08
C LEU A 14 5.49 -18.25 3.23
N ARG A 15 5.23 -19.56 3.16
CA ARG A 15 5.69 -20.52 4.17
C ARG A 15 7.21 -20.55 4.27
N TYR A 16 7.91 -20.58 3.13
CA TYR A 16 9.37 -20.46 3.13
C TYR A 16 9.85 -19.14 3.73
N THR A 17 9.20 -18.03 3.39
CA THR A 17 9.50 -16.72 3.97
C THR A 17 9.33 -16.73 5.48
N ALA A 18 8.27 -17.34 6.00
CA ALA A 18 8.04 -17.49 7.44
C ALA A 18 9.17 -18.25 8.15
N LEU A 19 9.80 -19.22 7.48
CA LEU A 19 10.96 -19.95 8.01
C LEU A 19 12.21 -19.05 8.12
N VAL A 20 12.36 -18.08 7.21
CA VAL A 20 13.63 -17.33 7.05
C VAL A 20 13.55 -15.84 7.41
N HIS A 21 12.37 -15.29 7.71
CA HIS A 21 12.18 -13.85 7.96
C HIS A 21 13.09 -13.29 9.06
N ASP A 22 13.45 -14.14 10.03
CA ASP A 22 14.26 -13.81 11.20
C ASP A 22 15.70 -14.33 11.13
N ILE A 23 16.15 -14.84 9.97
CA ILE A 23 17.40 -15.59 9.83
C ILE A 23 18.66 -14.83 10.30
N ALA A 24 18.61 -13.51 10.33
CA ALA A 24 19.71 -12.66 10.77
C ALA A 24 19.70 -12.31 12.26
N LYS A 25 18.68 -12.68 13.04
CA LYS A 25 18.66 -12.43 14.50
C LYS A 25 19.95 -12.86 15.19
N PRO A 26 20.54 -14.05 14.93
CA PRO A 26 21.81 -14.42 15.54
C PRO A 26 22.96 -13.48 15.18
N ARG A 27 22.99 -12.92 13.96
CA ARG A 27 24.04 -12.02 13.47
C ARG A 27 23.92 -10.60 14.00
N THR A 28 22.69 -10.16 14.31
CA THR A 28 22.42 -8.81 14.83
C THR A 28 22.16 -8.78 16.33
N LYS A 29 22.31 -9.92 17.00
CA LYS A 29 22.12 -10.05 18.44
C LYS A 29 23.16 -9.21 19.18
N GLN A 30 22.70 -8.22 19.94
CA GLN A 30 23.55 -7.35 20.75
C GLN A 30 22.98 -7.21 22.15
N PHE A 31 23.85 -7.20 23.17
CA PHE A 31 23.42 -6.87 24.53
C PHE A 31 23.54 -5.37 24.76
N VAL A 32 22.45 -4.73 25.19
CA VAL A 32 22.41 -3.31 25.53
C VAL A 32 22.09 -3.18 27.01
N LYS A 33 23.01 -2.59 27.79
CA LYS A 33 22.85 -2.39 29.23
C LYS A 33 21.54 -1.64 29.51
N GLY A 34 20.72 -2.15 30.42
CA GLY A 34 19.41 -1.59 30.79
C GLY A 34 18.24 -1.98 29.86
N LYS A 35 18.49 -2.48 28.64
CA LYS A 35 17.45 -2.96 27.71
C LYS A 35 17.43 -4.48 27.54
N GLY A 36 18.59 -5.12 27.69
CA GLY A 36 18.76 -6.56 27.47
C GLY A 36 19.23 -6.88 26.04
N TRP A 37 18.86 -8.06 25.53
CA TRP A 37 19.21 -8.49 24.17
C TRP A 37 18.34 -7.79 23.12
N THR A 38 18.97 -7.22 22.12
CA THR A 38 18.33 -6.56 20.97
C THR A 38 18.77 -7.21 19.66
N PHE A 39 18.00 -6.97 18.60
CA PHE A 39 18.19 -7.54 17.27
C PHE A 39 17.99 -6.46 16.19
N HIS A 40 18.53 -5.27 16.40
CA HIS A 40 18.27 -4.15 15.51
C HIS A 40 18.70 -4.46 14.07
N ASN A 41 17.88 -4.05 13.09
CA ASN A 41 18.18 -4.17 11.66
C ASN A 41 18.31 -5.62 11.13
N HIS A 42 17.76 -6.62 11.84
CA HIS A 42 17.81 -8.02 11.40
C HIS A 42 17.02 -8.26 10.12
N GLU A 43 15.95 -7.52 9.87
CA GLU A 43 15.16 -7.55 8.66
C GLU A 43 16.01 -7.21 7.42
N GLU A 44 16.86 -6.19 7.52
CA GLU A 44 17.71 -5.75 6.40
C GLU A 44 18.89 -6.69 6.19
N VAL A 45 19.55 -7.12 7.28
CA VAL A 45 20.64 -8.10 7.20
C VAL A 45 20.13 -9.44 6.67
N GLY A 46 18.95 -9.88 7.12
CA GLY A 46 18.29 -11.10 6.68
C GLY A 46 17.94 -11.06 5.20
N ALA A 47 17.34 -9.95 4.75
CA ALA A 47 17.04 -9.74 3.33
C ALA A 47 18.30 -9.77 2.44
N ARG A 48 19.45 -9.27 2.92
CA ARG A 48 20.72 -9.35 2.18
C ARG A 48 21.33 -10.74 2.14
N MET A 49 20.99 -11.61 3.10
CA MET A 49 21.46 -13.01 3.12
C MET A 49 20.72 -13.88 2.09
N LEU A 50 19.45 -13.58 1.81
CA LEU A 50 18.58 -14.44 1.01
C LEU A 50 19.07 -14.71 -0.42
N PRO A 51 19.61 -13.74 -1.18
CA PRO A 51 20.15 -14.02 -2.51
C PRO A 51 21.26 -15.08 -2.54
N ALA A 52 22.16 -15.05 -1.55
CA ALA A 52 23.24 -16.03 -1.45
C ALA A 52 22.72 -17.42 -1.05
N ILE A 53 21.74 -17.45 -0.13
CA ILE A 53 21.08 -18.68 0.30
C ILE A 53 20.29 -19.30 -0.87
N GLY A 54 19.53 -18.49 -1.60
CA GLY A 54 18.75 -18.91 -2.77
C GLY A 54 19.64 -19.54 -3.84
N ARG A 55 20.79 -18.92 -4.16
CA ARG A 55 21.79 -19.52 -5.08
C ARG A 55 22.33 -20.85 -4.59
N ARG A 56 22.71 -20.94 -3.30
CA ARG A 56 23.27 -22.16 -2.71
C ARG A 56 22.27 -23.32 -2.70
N LEU A 57 21.00 -23.02 -2.43
CA LEU A 57 19.91 -24.00 -2.38
C LEU A 57 19.24 -24.22 -3.74
N ARG A 58 19.69 -23.53 -4.81
CA ARG A 58 19.09 -23.58 -6.15
C ARG A 58 17.59 -23.27 -6.17
N LEU A 59 17.17 -22.30 -5.36
CA LEU A 59 15.78 -21.85 -5.31
C LEU A 59 15.40 -21.05 -6.57
N PRO A 60 14.12 -21.06 -6.98
CA PRO A 60 13.62 -20.16 -8.00
C PRO A 60 13.96 -18.70 -7.67
N VAL A 61 14.32 -17.94 -8.70
CA VAL A 61 14.67 -16.51 -8.55
C VAL A 61 13.51 -15.73 -7.95
N GLU A 62 12.29 -15.97 -8.42
CA GLU A 62 11.09 -15.29 -7.94
C GLU A 62 10.80 -15.60 -6.47
N MET A 63 10.96 -16.85 -6.04
CA MET A 63 10.85 -17.24 -4.63
C MET A 63 11.87 -16.49 -3.75
N THR A 64 13.09 -16.33 -4.25
CA THR A 64 14.17 -15.62 -3.53
C THR A 64 13.87 -14.12 -3.42
N LYS A 65 13.44 -13.47 -4.51
CA LYS A 65 13.05 -12.05 -4.52
C LYS A 65 11.84 -11.80 -3.62
N TYR A 66 10.84 -12.66 -3.68
CA TYR A 66 9.64 -12.62 -2.85
C TYR A 66 10.03 -12.69 -1.35
N ALA A 67 10.79 -13.71 -0.97
CA ALA A 67 11.22 -13.89 0.41
C ALA A 67 12.10 -12.73 0.89
N GLN A 68 12.97 -12.21 0.02
CA GLN A 68 13.79 -11.04 0.30
C GLN A 68 12.96 -9.80 0.61
N LYS A 69 11.95 -9.51 -0.21
CA LYS A 69 11.06 -8.35 -0.03
C LYS A 69 10.29 -8.46 1.28
N LEU A 70 9.61 -9.57 1.52
CA LEU A 70 8.82 -9.76 2.74
C LEU A 70 9.69 -9.77 4.00
N THR A 71 10.86 -10.41 3.95
CA THR A 71 11.84 -10.38 5.06
C THR A 71 12.28 -8.95 5.37
N ARG A 72 12.50 -8.10 4.37
CA ARG A 72 12.85 -6.69 4.60
C ARG A 72 11.72 -5.87 5.22
N LEU A 73 10.47 -6.22 4.91
CA LEU A 73 9.29 -5.41 5.29
C LEU A 73 8.58 -5.90 6.56
N HIS A 74 8.88 -7.09 7.08
CA HIS A 74 8.07 -7.75 8.12
C HIS A 74 7.92 -6.98 9.44
N LEU A 75 8.85 -6.08 9.79
CA LEU A 75 8.70 -5.23 10.99
C LEU A 75 7.88 -3.96 10.74
N ARG A 76 7.69 -3.57 9.47
CA ARG A 76 7.09 -2.29 9.10
C ARG A 76 5.66 -2.14 9.62
N PRO A 77 4.74 -3.11 9.46
CA PRO A 77 3.38 -2.96 9.98
C PRO A 77 3.35 -2.73 11.50
N ILE A 78 4.24 -3.38 12.26
CA ILE A 78 4.30 -3.23 13.72
C ILE A 78 4.78 -1.82 14.10
N SER A 79 5.74 -1.24 13.35
CA SER A 79 6.20 0.13 13.58
C SER A 79 5.15 1.21 13.29
N LEU A 80 4.08 0.87 12.55
CA LEU A 80 2.98 1.80 12.25
C LEU A 80 1.90 1.85 13.35
N THR A 81 2.10 1.15 14.47
CA THR A 81 1.14 1.12 15.59
C THR A 81 1.23 2.31 16.54
N GLU A 82 2.14 3.26 16.28
CA GLU A 82 2.38 4.45 17.11
C GLU A 82 1.35 5.56 16.80
N GLU A 83 0.96 6.36 17.82
CA GLU A 83 -0.15 7.32 17.73
C GLU A 83 0.09 8.48 16.74
N GLU A 84 1.32 8.73 16.29
CA GLU A 84 1.71 9.88 15.45
C GLU A 84 2.09 9.51 13.99
N VAL A 85 1.62 8.37 13.49
CA VAL A 85 1.99 7.89 12.15
C VAL A 85 1.15 8.57 11.06
N THR A 86 1.83 9.27 10.15
CA THR A 86 1.20 9.99 9.02
C THR A 86 0.71 9.07 7.89
N ASP A 87 -0.32 9.50 7.13
CA ASP A 87 -0.79 8.81 5.90
C ASP A 87 0.39 8.46 4.95
N SER A 88 1.40 9.32 4.86
CA SER A 88 2.58 9.10 4.01
C SER A 88 3.40 7.87 4.41
N ALA A 89 3.42 7.49 5.69
CA ALA A 89 4.08 6.26 6.12
C ALA A 89 3.33 5.01 5.67
N TYR A 90 2.00 5.03 5.76
CA TYR A 90 1.12 3.97 5.23
C TYR A 90 1.28 3.84 3.71
N ARG A 91 1.26 4.96 2.96
CA ARG A 91 1.51 4.96 1.50
C ARG A 91 2.83 4.33 1.12
N ARG A 92 3.91 4.67 1.83
CA ARG A 92 5.22 4.05 1.58
C ARG A 92 5.18 2.53 1.75
N LEU A 93 4.48 2.03 2.76
CA LEU A 93 4.33 0.59 2.95
C LEU A 93 3.50 -0.04 1.83
N LEU A 94 2.37 0.57 1.45
CA LEU A 94 1.54 0.12 0.32
C LEU A 94 2.37 -0.01 -0.96
N VAL A 95 3.14 1.02 -1.30
CA VAL A 95 4.01 1.03 -2.49
C VAL A 95 5.13 -0.01 -2.41
N GLN A 96 5.80 -0.14 -1.26
CA GLN A 96 6.91 -1.08 -1.09
C GLN A 96 6.45 -2.54 -1.12
N ALA A 97 5.30 -2.84 -0.51
CA ALA A 97 4.73 -4.17 -0.49
C ALA A 97 4.14 -4.54 -1.86
N GLY A 98 3.44 -3.59 -2.50
CA GLY A 98 2.77 -3.78 -3.78
C GLY A 98 1.77 -4.93 -3.72
N GLU A 99 1.81 -5.81 -4.74
CA GLU A 99 0.97 -7.01 -4.84
C GLU A 99 1.12 -8.00 -3.66
N HIS A 100 2.21 -7.92 -2.88
CA HIS A 100 2.45 -8.83 -1.75
C HIS A 100 2.00 -8.28 -0.39
N LEU A 101 1.19 -7.22 -0.38
CA LEU A 101 0.70 -6.61 0.87
C LEU A 101 -0.06 -7.62 1.74
N GLU A 102 -0.97 -8.39 1.17
CA GLU A 102 -1.77 -9.36 1.93
C GLU A 102 -0.91 -10.47 2.56
N ASP A 103 0.05 -10.99 1.80
CA ASP A 103 1.02 -11.97 2.27
C ASP A 103 1.94 -11.39 3.37
N LEU A 104 2.35 -10.13 3.24
CA LEU A 104 3.08 -9.40 4.28
C LEU A 104 2.27 -9.30 5.57
N LEU A 105 1.01 -8.89 5.49
CA LEU A 105 0.13 -8.77 6.65
C LEU A 105 -0.12 -10.13 7.30
N THR A 106 -0.26 -11.19 6.50
CA THR A 106 -0.38 -12.57 6.98
C THR A 106 0.86 -13.01 7.76
N LEU A 107 2.07 -12.75 7.22
CA LEU A 107 3.33 -13.05 7.89
C LEU A 107 3.43 -12.32 9.23
N CYS A 108 3.19 -10.99 9.23
CA CYS A 108 3.28 -10.17 10.44
C CYS A 108 2.27 -10.61 11.50
N ARG A 109 1.02 -10.89 11.12
CA ARG A 109 0.00 -11.38 12.05
C ARG A 109 0.39 -12.72 12.67
N ALA A 110 0.97 -13.62 11.86
CA ALA A 110 1.43 -14.94 12.31
C ALA A 110 2.65 -14.88 13.23
N ASP A 111 3.45 -13.81 13.15
CA ASP A 111 4.61 -13.56 14.01
C ASP A 111 4.23 -12.97 15.39
N ILE A 112 3.02 -12.41 15.53
CA ILE A 112 2.49 -11.97 16.84
C ILE A 112 2.28 -13.19 17.74
N THR A 113 3.33 -13.51 18.49
CA THR A 113 3.40 -14.68 19.37
C THR A 113 3.92 -14.24 20.74
N SER A 114 3.33 -14.79 21.81
CA SER A 114 3.81 -14.58 23.17
C SER A 114 3.22 -15.64 24.08
N ARG A 115 3.94 -15.99 25.15
CA ARG A 115 3.38 -16.82 26.23
C ARG A 115 2.31 -16.11 27.06
N ASN A 116 2.21 -14.77 26.95
CA ASN A 116 1.22 -13.98 27.67
C ASN A 116 0.02 -13.66 26.77
N PRO A 117 -1.17 -14.23 27.02
CA PRO A 117 -2.34 -14.02 26.17
C PRO A 117 -2.79 -12.56 26.09
N ARG A 118 -2.67 -11.80 27.19
CA ARG A 118 -3.04 -10.37 27.21
C ARG A 118 -2.14 -9.54 26.31
N ARG A 119 -0.84 -9.87 26.25
CA ARG A 119 0.09 -9.22 25.31
C ARG A 119 -0.25 -9.56 23.86
N VAL A 120 -0.53 -10.83 23.55
CA VAL A 120 -0.95 -11.25 22.21
C VAL A 120 -2.19 -10.46 21.77
N GLN A 121 -3.24 -10.44 22.59
CA GLN A 121 -4.47 -9.71 22.27
C GLN A 121 -4.23 -8.22 22.03
N ARG A 122 -3.38 -7.58 22.84
CA ARG A 122 -3.02 -6.16 22.64
C ARG A 122 -2.31 -5.94 21.31
N HIS A 123 -1.32 -6.77 20.98
CA HIS A 123 -0.60 -6.65 19.72
C HIS A 123 -1.49 -6.94 18.50
N LEU A 124 -2.40 -7.90 18.60
CA LEU A 124 -3.40 -8.17 17.56
C LEU A 124 -4.32 -6.97 17.34
N ARG A 125 -4.84 -6.33 18.41
CA ARG A 125 -5.66 -5.13 18.28
C ARG A 125 -4.92 -3.97 17.61
N ASN A 126 -3.66 -3.74 17.99
CA ASN A 126 -2.84 -2.70 17.36
C ASN A 126 -2.58 -3.03 15.88
N PHE A 127 -2.34 -4.30 15.57
CA PHE A 127 -2.18 -4.76 14.20
C PHE A 127 -3.46 -4.58 13.36
N ASP A 128 -4.62 -4.92 13.91
CA ASP A 128 -5.93 -4.71 13.26
C ASP A 128 -6.17 -3.21 12.98
N PHE A 129 -5.74 -2.32 13.87
CA PHE A 129 -5.77 -0.87 13.63
C PHE A 129 -4.92 -0.47 12.42
N VAL A 130 -3.69 -0.98 12.32
CA VAL A 130 -2.80 -0.70 11.18
C VAL A 130 -3.40 -1.21 9.87
N VAL A 131 -3.98 -2.42 9.87
CA VAL A 131 -4.65 -2.97 8.68
C VAL A 131 -5.79 -2.07 8.22
N ARG A 132 -6.64 -1.60 9.14
CA ARG A 132 -7.71 -0.64 8.79
C ARG A 132 -7.17 0.67 8.23
N ARG A 133 -6.12 1.23 8.83
CA ARG A 133 -5.50 2.47 8.34
C ARG A 133 -4.87 2.31 6.96
N LEU A 134 -4.28 1.16 6.65
CA LEU A 134 -3.79 0.86 5.31
C LEU A 134 -4.93 0.86 4.28
N GLN A 135 -6.05 0.21 4.60
CA GLN A 135 -7.24 0.18 3.74
C GLN A 135 -7.83 1.59 3.54
N GLU A 136 -7.96 2.37 4.60
CA GLU A 136 -8.47 3.75 4.51
C GLU A 136 -7.59 4.66 3.65
N VAL A 137 -6.26 4.52 3.77
CA VAL A 137 -5.30 5.30 2.96
C VAL A 137 -5.33 4.86 1.51
N GLU A 138 -5.37 3.54 1.25
CA GLU A 138 -5.49 3.00 -0.10
C GLU A 138 -6.78 3.46 -0.77
N GLU A 139 -7.91 3.39 -0.07
CA GLU A 139 -9.21 3.81 -0.60
C GLU A 139 -9.26 5.32 -0.85
N LYS A 140 -8.72 6.13 0.07
CA LYS A 140 -8.62 7.58 -0.13
C LYS A 140 -7.76 7.93 -1.35
N ASP A 141 -6.68 7.20 -1.58
CA ASP A 141 -5.82 7.41 -2.75
C ASP A 141 -6.49 6.90 -4.04
N ARG A 142 -7.24 5.80 -3.98
CA ARG A 142 -8.09 5.31 -5.08
C ARG A 142 -9.15 6.34 -5.47
N MET A 143 -9.86 6.90 -4.48
CA MET A 143 -10.84 7.96 -4.67
C MET A 143 -10.22 9.24 -5.24
N ARG A 144 -9.00 9.60 -4.84
CA ARG A 144 -8.25 10.72 -5.43
C ARG A 144 -7.86 10.44 -6.88
N ALA A 145 -7.55 9.19 -7.21
CA ALA A 145 -7.28 8.76 -8.58
C ALA A 145 -8.56 8.71 -9.46
N PHE A 146 -9.73 9.06 -8.96
CA PHE A 146 -10.92 9.29 -9.78
C PHE A 146 -11.24 10.77 -9.97
N GLN A 147 -10.49 11.69 -9.34
CA GLN A 147 -10.68 13.13 -9.54
C GLN A 147 -10.20 13.54 -10.93
N SER A 148 -10.92 14.48 -11.55
CA SER A 148 -10.59 14.96 -12.90
C SER A 148 -9.13 15.45 -12.94
N PRO A 149 -8.27 14.85 -13.78
CA PRO A 149 -6.88 15.29 -13.91
C PRO A 149 -6.78 16.65 -14.62
N VAL A 150 -7.83 17.03 -15.37
CA VAL A 150 -7.98 18.38 -15.94
C VAL A 150 -8.40 19.36 -14.85
N ARG A 151 -7.66 20.47 -14.74
CA ARG A 151 -7.92 21.47 -13.69
C ARG A 151 -9.07 22.41 -14.07
N GLY A 152 -9.65 23.07 -13.07
CA GLY A 152 -10.81 23.95 -13.29
C GLY A 152 -10.48 25.18 -14.14
N ASP A 153 -9.29 25.74 -13.97
CA ASP A 153 -8.72 26.82 -14.78
C ASP A 153 -8.55 26.44 -16.25
N GLU A 154 -8.14 25.21 -16.50
CA GLU A 154 -8.01 24.66 -17.85
C GLU A 154 -9.38 24.46 -18.52
N ILE A 155 -10.35 23.90 -17.78
CA ILE A 155 -11.75 23.77 -18.25
C ILE A 155 -12.32 25.16 -18.60
N MET A 156 -12.07 26.17 -17.75
CA MET A 156 -12.51 27.54 -17.98
C MET A 156 -11.91 28.13 -19.26
N ALA A 157 -10.60 27.95 -19.46
CA ALA A 157 -9.91 28.45 -20.66
C ALA A 157 -10.42 27.78 -21.95
N VAL A 158 -10.59 26.45 -21.93
CA VAL A 158 -11.00 25.68 -23.11
C VAL A 158 -12.48 25.91 -23.48
N CYS A 159 -13.33 26.12 -22.48
CA CYS A 159 -14.77 26.28 -22.68
C CYS A 159 -15.25 27.73 -22.67
N GLY A 160 -14.35 28.71 -22.44
CA GLY A 160 -14.71 30.12 -22.32
C GLY A 160 -15.62 30.42 -21.11
N LEU A 161 -15.43 29.68 -20.01
CA LEU A 161 -16.30 29.76 -18.83
C LEU A 161 -15.67 30.60 -17.71
N THR A 162 -16.53 31.23 -16.92
CA THR A 162 -16.16 31.81 -15.62
C THR A 162 -16.33 30.78 -14.50
N PRO A 163 -15.72 30.99 -13.32
CA PRO A 163 -15.91 30.08 -12.18
C PRO A 163 -17.40 29.90 -11.88
N GLY A 164 -17.88 28.65 -11.88
CA GLY A 164 -19.29 28.38 -11.65
C GLY A 164 -19.67 26.90 -11.75
N PRO A 165 -20.97 26.59 -11.55
CA PRO A 165 -21.47 25.21 -11.50
C PRO A 165 -21.17 24.38 -12.75
N LEU A 166 -21.06 25.03 -13.92
CA LEU A 166 -20.81 24.34 -15.18
C LEU A 166 -19.39 23.73 -15.24
N VAL A 167 -18.40 24.41 -14.67
CA VAL A 167 -17.03 23.87 -14.51
C VAL A 167 -17.07 22.62 -13.62
N GLY A 168 -17.86 22.66 -12.54
CA GLY A 168 -18.08 21.51 -11.67
C GLY A 168 -18.79 20.35 -12.37
N LYS A 169 -19.79 20.64 -13.21
CA LYS A 169 -20.49 19.63 -14.04
C LYS A 169 -19.52 18.92 -14.99
N LEU A 170 -18.70 19.68 -15.72
CA LEU A 170 -17.70 19.13 -16.64
C LEU A 170 -16.66 18.27 -15.91
N LYS A 171 -16.17 18.73 -14.75
CA LYS A 171 -15.32 17.91 -13.88
C LYS A 171 -15.99 16.60 -13.50
N LYS A 172 -17.24 16.65 -13.03
CA LYS A 172 -17.97 15.45 -12.60
C LYS A 172 -18.16 14.46 -13.74
N MET A 173 -18.45 14.94 -14.95
CA MET A 173 -18.57 14.07 -16.13
C MET A 173 -17.25 13.40 -16.50
N ILE A 174 -16.11 14.09 -16.35
CA ILE A 174 -14.77 13.48 -16.51
C ILE A 174 -14.53 12.42 -15.43
N GLU A 175 -14.84 12.73 -14.17
CA GLU A 175 -14.71 11.80 -13.03
C GLU A 175 -15.57 10.55 -13.22
N GLU A 176 -16.81 10.70 -13.67
CA GLU A 176 -17.74 9.60 -14.00
C GLU A 176 -17.20 8.74 -15.15
N ALA A 177 -16.70 9.34 -16.22
CA ALA A 177 -16.12 8.61 -17.36
C ALA A 177 -14.87 7.80 -16.98
N ILE A 178 -14.04 8.32 -16.07
CA ILE A 178 -12.90 7.57 -15.50
C ILE A 178 -13.40 6.40 -14.65
N LEU A 179 -14.43 6.63 -13.83
CA LEU A 179 -14.98 5.62 -12.91
C LEU A 179 -15.67 4.47 -13.67
N GLU A 180 -16.34 4.78 -14.79
CA GLU A 180 -16.97 3.80 -15.67
C GLU A 180 -15.96 3.10 -16.63
N GLY A 181 -14.70 3.55 -16.63
CA GLY A 181 -13.64 2.98 -17.45
C GLY A 181 -13.71 3.38 -18.93
N GLU A 182 -14.46 4.43 -19.26
CA GLU A 182 -14.53 4.98 -20.63
C GLU A 182 -13.21 5.62 -21.05
N ILE A 183 -12.51 6.25 -20.09
CA ILE A 183 -11.21 6.88 -20.28
C ILE A 183 -10.25 6.54 -19.12
N PRO A 184 -8.92 6.48 -19.36
CA PRO A 184 -7.94 6.36 -18.29
C PRO A 184 -7.87 7.67 -17.46
N ASN A 185 -7.45 7.57 -16.20
CA ASN A 185 -7.13 8.75 -15.38
C ASN A 185 -5.78 9.37 -15.76
N GLU A 186 -5.73 9.90 -16.98
CA GLU A 186 -4.58 10.59 -17.53
C GLU A 186 -5.02 11.96 -18.05
N HIS A 187 -4.16 12.96 -17.88
CA HIS A 187 -4.50 14.34 -18.23
C HIS A 187 -4.92 14.48 -19.70
N ASP A 188 -4.13 13.94 -20.64
CA ASP A 188 -4.41 14.02 -22.07
C ASP A 188 -5.74 13.35 -22.45
N ALA A 189 -6.01 12.14 -21.93
CA ALA A 189 -7.25 11.41 -22.22
C ALA A 189 -8.48 12.13 -21.66
N ALA A 190 -8.39 12.66 -20.45
CA ALA A 190 -9.45 13.46 -19.84
C ALA A 190 -9.65 14.79 -20.57
N TYR A 191 -8.58 15.39 -21.10
CA TYR A 191 -8.65 16.60 -21.90
C TYR A 191 -9.33 16.35 -23.25
N GLU A 192 -9.01 15.24 -23.93
CA GLU A 192 -9.71 14.82 -25.15
C GLU A 192 -11.19 14.55 -24.89
N TYR A 193 -11.52 13.89 -23.78
CA TYR A 193 -12.89 13.66 -23.38
C TYR A 193 -13.64 14.98 -23.12
N LEU A 194 -13.01 15.92 -22.42
CA LEU A 194 -13.54 17.28 -22.23
C LEU A 194 -13.88 17.93 -23.57
N LEU A 195 -12.99 17.85 -24.56
CA LEU A 195 -13.24 18.41 -25.89
C LEU A 195 -14.42 17.76 -26.62
N LYS A 196 -14.67 16.47 -26.38
CA LYS A 196 -15.83 15.76 -26.95
C LYS A 196 -17.15 16.22 -26.31
N ILE A 197 -17.18 16.37 -24.98
CA ILE A 197 -18.43 16.67 -24.25
C ILE A 197 -18.74 18.17 -24.14
N LYS A 198 -17.76 19.06 -24.28
CA LYS A 198 -17.94 20.50 -23.98
C LYS A 198 -19.06 21.14 -24.79
N ASP A 199 -19.17 20.84 -26.08
CA ASP A 199 -20.12 21.52 -26.98
C ASP A 199 -21.56 21.07 -26.72
N GLU A 200 -21.75 19.84 -26.26
CA GLU A 200 -23.05 19.33 -25.82
C GLU A 200 -23.47 19.99 -24.50
N VAL A 201 -22.56 20.01 -23.52
CA VAL A 201 -22.84 20.57 -22.18
C VAL A 201 -23.10 22.09 -22.25
N LEU A 202 -22.41 22.81 -23.13
CA LEU A 202 -22.61 24.24 -23.34
C LEU A 202 -23.95 24.55 -24.03
N ARG A 203 -24.44 23.68 -24.91
CA ARG A 203 -25.75 23.84 -25.59
C ARG A 203 -26.93 23.63 -24.65
N ASP A 204 -26.80 22.70 -23.70
CA ASP A 204 -27.84 22.35 -22.74
C ASP A 204 -27.98 23.35 -21.57
N THR A 205 -27.20 24.42 -21.58
CA THR A 205 -27.21 25.43 -20.51
C THR A 205 -27.98 26.68 -20.98
N PRO A 206 -29.14 27.02 -20.37
CA PRO A 206 -29.88 28.21 -20.75
C PRO A 206 -29.04 29.47 -20.49
N PRO A 207 -29.17 30.52 -21.34
CA PRO A 207 -28.42 31.76 -21.14
C PRO A 207 -28.72 32.33 -19.75
N ARG A 208 -27.66 32.62 -18.99
CA ARG A 208 -27.79 33.34 -17.72
C ARG A 208 -28.42 34.71 -18.02
N ARG A 209 -29.58 34.97 -17.41
CA ARG A 209 -30.19 36.30 -17.35
C ARG A 209 -29.34 37.25 -16.51
#